data_AF-A0A913Y5Y0-F1
#
_entry.id   AF-A0A913Y5Y0-F1
#
_cell.length_a   1.000
_cell.length_b   1.000
_cell.length_c   1.000
_cell.angle_alpha   90.00
_cell.angle_beta   90.00
_cell.angle_gamma   90.00
#
_symmetry.space_group_name_H-M   'P 1'
#
loop_
_entity.id
_entity.type
_entity.pdbx_description
1 polymer ?
#
loop_
_entity_poly.entity_id
_entity_poly.type
_entity_poly.pdbx_seq_one_letter_code
_entity_poly.pdbx_strand_id
1 'polypeptide(L)'
;MARRRSSIPKALLGVFCIVFVIVLYKLLSSDMFGVEDGFSVRDIADLQVTSSSTILNHIKNKKDLSTLNIAVLVIACNRPSVKRCLDLLLETRPPSQTFPIVVSQGCDHEETAKVIKTYGDSVKYIKNSDSSDVEVPPSMIHLEGYYKLSKHYKWALTQVFDVMKYSAVIIVEDDLEIAPDFFEYFSAALPILNNDPTLWCISAWNDNGKLGYVRSNDVLFRSDFFPGLGWALTNSTWGELKSKWPAAFWDDWMRHPDQRQDRACIRPEIPRTKTFGRIGVSNGQFYDQHLSKIQLNNKFYPFTKKDMSYLKKDTYDKIFKGMVYNSKLVNANDIIHNKIPEETVRVEYKTNSDFISAASKFGLMTDLKAGVPRMAYLGVVTFIYGKYRVFLAPETGWSGYTDQIN
;
A
#
# COMPACT_ATOMS: atom_id res chain seq x y z
N MET A 1 -46.91 7.71 46.89
CA MET A 1 -45.86 8.73 47.17
C MET A 1 -44.52 8.02 47.23
N ALA A 2 -43.62 8.27 46.26
CA ALA A 2 -42.14 8.22 46.38
C ALA A 2 -41.52 8.14 44.97
N ARG A 3 -41.17 9.30 44.40
CA ARG A 3 -40.29 9.41 43.22
C ARG A 3 -38.85 9.13 43.69
N ARG A 4 -38.22 8.05 43.22
CA ARG A 4 -36.76 7.87 43.32
C ARG A 4 -36.08 8.74 42.26
N ARG A 5 -35.41 9.82 42.69
CA ARG A 5 -34.44 10.56 41.88
C ARG A 5 -33.15 9.74 41.81
N SER A 6 -32.73 9.33 40.60
CA SER A 6 -31.40 8.78 40.38
C SER A 6 -30.37 9.90 40.42
N SER A 7 -29.54 9.95 41.46
CA SER A 7 -28.37 10.81 41.49
C SER A 7 -27.31 10.24 40.56
N ILE A 8 -26.98 10.94 39.48
CA ILE A 8 -25.76 10.71 38.73
C ILE A 8 -24.59 10.93 39.71
N PRO A 9 -23.68 9.95 39.90
CA PRO A 9 -22.58 10.11 40.84
C PRO A 9 -21.69 11.28 40.40
N LYS A 10 -21.42 12.21 41.33
CA LYS A 10 -20.64 13.45 41.13
C LYS A 10 -19.25 13.20 40.49
N ALA A 11 -18.73 11.97 40.56
CA ALA A 11 -17.52 11.55 39.87
C ALA A 11 -17.63 11.54 38.34
N LEU A 12 -18.79 11.20 37.76
CA LEU A 12 -18.99 11.21 36.30
C LEU A 12 -19.04 12.63 35.73
N LEU A 13 -19.59 13.58 36.50
CA LEU A 13 -19.64 15.00 36.11
C LEU A 13 -18.25 15.64 36.15
N GLY A 14 -17.43 15.27 37.13
CA GLY A 14 -16.03 15.72 37.24
C GLY A 14 -15.15 15.25 36.09
N VAL A 15 -15.29 13.99 35.66
CA VAL A 15 -14.55 13.46 34.50
C VAL A 15 -14.99 14.14 33.20
N PHE A 16 -16.29 14.38 33.01
CA PHE A 16 -16.79 15.09 31.83
C PHE A 16 -16.30 16.54 31.79
N CYS A 17 -16.29 17.24 32.91
CA CYS A 17 -15.74 18.59 33.00
C CYS A 17 -14.24 18.63 32.72
N ILE A 18 -13.45 17.68 33.21
CA ILE A 18 -12.00 17.61 32.96
C ILE A 18 -11.72 17.33 31.49
N VAL A 19 -12.44 16.38 30.87
CA VAL A 19 -12.29 16.09 29.44
C VAL A 19 -12.71 17.29 28.59
N PHE A 20 -13.82 17.96 28.93
CA PHE A 20 -14.28 19.15 28.22
C PHE A 20 -13.30 20.33 28.36
N VAL A 21 -12.70 20.52 29.54
CA VAL A 21 -11.67 21.55 29.77
C VAL A 21 -10.37 21.22 29.04
N ILE A 22 -9.95 19.96 28.96
CA ILE A 22 -8.77 19.55 28.17
C ILE A 22 -9.02 19.74 26.67
N VAL A 23 -10.22 19.42 26.19
CA VAL A 23 -10.61 19.62 24.79
C VAL A 23 -10.69 21.12 24.46
N LEU A 24 -11.32 21.94 25.31
CA LEU A 24 -11.34 23.39 25.13
C LEU A 24 -9.94 23.99 25.22
N TYR A 25 -9.12 23.55 26.17
CA TYR A 25 -7.74 24.01 26.31
C TYR A 25 -6.94 23.67 25.06
N LYS A 26 -7.05 22.45 24.50
CA LYS A 26 -6.39 22.09 23.23
C LYS A 26 -6.92 22.86 22.03
N LEU A 27 -8.22 23.18 21.99
CA LEU A 27 -8.84 24.01 20.95
C LEU A 27 -8.48 25.50 21.06
N LEU A 28 -8.14 25.98 22.27
CA LEU A 28 -7.78 27.38 22.52
C LEU A 28 -6.26 27.61 22.55
N SER A 29 -5.45 26.56 22.79
CA SER A 29 -3.98 26.64 22.78
C SER A 29 -3.36 26.30 21.43
N SER A 30 -4.17 25.99 20.41
CA SER A 30 -3.75 25.93 19.01
C SER A 30 -3.27 27.28 18.44
N ASP A 31 -3.52 28.39 19.14
CA ASP A 31 -3.03 29.73 18.75
C ASP A 31 -1.66 30.08 19.33
N MET A 32 -1.00 29.20 20.12
CA MET A 32 0.26 29.54 20.81
C MET A 32 1.42 28.57 20.61
N PHE A 33 1.22 27.50 19.83
CA PHE A 33 2.29 26.67 19.28
C PHE A 33 1.99 26.47 17.80
N GLY A 34 2.92 26.84 16.92
CA GLY A 34 2.75 26.61 15.48
C GLY A 34 2.50 25.12 15.21
N VAL A 35 1.24 24.79 14.90
CA VAL A 35 0.85 23.46 14.44
C VAL A 35 0.96 23.47 12.92
N GLU A 36 2.17 23.19 12.43
CA GLU A 36 2.36 22.67 11.08
C GLU A 36 1.93 21.20 11.10
N ASP A 37 0.71 20.89 10.68
CA ASP A 37 0.35 19.64 9.99
C ASP A 37 -1.18 19.55 9.81
N GLY A 38 -1.65 19.64 8.56
CA GLY A 38 -3.06 19.43 8.24
C GLY A 38 -3.57 18.04 8.66
N PHE A 39 -4.72 18.02 9.35
CA PHE A 39 -5.45 16.86 9.87
C PHE A 39 -5.44 15.63 8.92
N SER A 40 -4.98 14.48 9.41
CA SER A 40 -4.98 13.20 8.70
C SER A 40 -6.15 12.29 9.12
N VAL A 41 -6.41 11.24 8.33
CA VAL A 41 -7.37 10.15 8.65
C VAL A 41 -7.14 9.61 10.06
N ARG A 42 -5.85 9.50 10.40
CA ARG A 42 -5.42 8.94 11.66
C ARG A 42 -5.60 9.90 12.81
N ASP A 43 -5.43 11.21 12.62
CA ASP A 43 -5.68 12.19 13.69
C ASP A 43 -7.14 12.14 14.15
N ILE A 44 -8.07 11.89 13.21
CA ILE A 44 -9.50 11.67 13.53
C ILE A 44 -9.71 10.34 14.26
N ALA A 45 -9.00 9.28 13.88
CA ALA A 45 -9.08 7.99 14.56
C ALA A 45 -8.47 8.02 15.97
N ASP A 46 -7.31 8.66 16.13
CA ASP A 46 -6.60 8.79 17.40
C ASP A 46 -7.40 9.65 18.41
N LEU A 47 -8.25 10.58 17.93
CA LEU A 47 -9.21 11.32 18.77
C LEU A 47 -10.34 10.45 19.36
N GLN A 48 -10.58 9.24 18.81
CA GLN A 48 -11.65 8.33 19.24
C GLN A 48 -11.16 7.19 20.15
N VAL A 49 -9.85 7.08 20.41
CA VAL A 49 -9.22 5.90 21.02
C VAL A 49 -8.71 6.19 22.43
N THR A 50 -8.95 5.26 23.38
CA THR A 50 -8.42 5.33 24.75
C THR A 50 -7.14 4.48 24.90
N SER A 51 -6.22 4.84 25.80
CA SER A 51 -4.95 4.13 26.01
C SER A 51 -5.10 2.62 26.30
N SER A 52 -6.19 2.22 26.96
CA SER A 52 -6.49 0.81 27.25
C SER A 52 -6.86 0.01 25.98
N SER A 53 -7.57 0.64 25.03
CA SER A 53 -7.92 0.00 23.76
C SER A 53 -6.71 -0.21 22.84
N THR A 54 -5.73 0.70 22.88
CA THR A 54 -4.47 0.55 22.14
C THR A 54 -3.64 -0.65 22.63
N ILE A 55 -3.56 -0.88 23.95
CA ILE A 55 -2.84 -2.01 24.53
C ILE A 55 -3.50 -3.34 24.14
N LEU A 56 -4.83 -3.42 24.23
CA LEU A 56 -5.59 -4.61 23.82
C LEU A 56 -5.42 -4.92 22.33
N ASN A 57 -5.48 -3.91 21.47
CA ASN A 57 -5.24 -4.05 20.04
C ASN A 57 -3.82 -4.52 19.75
N HIS A 58 -2.81 -3.99 20.46
CA HIS A 58 -1.43 -4.43 20.31
C HIS A 58 -1.23 -5.91 20.67
N ILE A 59 -1.80 -6.36 21.81
CA ILE A 59 -1.73 -7.78 22.22
C ILE A 59 -2.42 -8.67 21.19
N LYS A 60 -3.59 -8.25 20.69
CA LYS A 60 -4.34 -8.99 19.67
C LYS A 60 -3.55 -9.08 18.36
N ASN A 61 -3.00 -7.97 17.86
CA ASN A 61 -2.20 -7.96 16.62
C ASN A 61 -0.98 -8.87 16.73
N LYS A 62 -0.29 -8.87 17.87
CA LYS A 62 0.86 -9.76 18.10
C LYS A 62 0.44 -11.24 18.07
N LYS A 63 -0.71 -11.56 18.67
CA LYS A 63 -1.27 -12.91 18.64
C LYS A 63 -1.65 -13.31 17.22
N ASP A 64 -2.36 -12.46 16.49
CA ASP A 64 -2.78 -12.74 15.11
C ASP A 64 -1.55 -12.91 14.19
N LEU A 65 -0.53 -12.05 14.32
CA LEU A 65 0.72 -12.18 13.57
C LEU A 65 1.43 -13.51 13.86
N SER A 66 1.46 -13.96 15.14
CA SER A 66 2.08 -15.24 15.50
C SER A 66 1.38 -16.48 14.92
N THR A 67 0.13 -16.33 14.45
CA THR A 67 -0.57 -17.41 13.72
C THR A 67 -0.21 -17.47 12.24
N LEU A 68 0.43 -16.44 11.71
CA LEU A 68 0.87 -16.37 10.32
C LEU A 68 2.30 -16.85 10.20
N ASN A 69 2.51 -17.90 9.41
CA ASN A 69 3.83 -18.25 8.91
C ASN A 69 4.09 -17.44 7.62
N ILE A 70 5.01 -16.48 7.66
CA ILE A 70 5.20 -15.47 6.61
C ILE A 70 6.58 -15.65 5.96
N ALA A 71 6.60 -15.86 4.65
CA ALA A 71 7.83 -15.82 3.88
C ALA A 71 8.04 -14.46 3.21
N VAL A 72 9.29 -14.11 2.93
CA VAL A 72 9.64 -13.12 1.92
C VAL A 72 10.06 -13.86 0.66
N LEU A 73 9.37 -13.64 -0.45
CA LEU A 73 9.71 -14.22 -1.75
C LEU A 73 10.37 -13.16 -2.62
N VAL A 74 11.65 -13.35 -2.91
CA VAL A 74 12.39 -12.54 -3.87
C VAL A 74 12.28 -13.16 -5.25
N ILE A 75 11.73 -12.41 -6.21
CA ILE A 75 11.64 -12.79 -7.62
C ILE A 75 12.89 -12.26 -8.33
N ALA A 76 13.77 -13.16 -8.77
CA ALA A 76 15.02 -12.83 -9.45
C ALA A 76 15.11 -13.52 -10.81
N CYS A 77 15.95 -12.99 -11.70
CA CYS A 77 16.20 -13.60 -13.01
C CYS A 77 17.69 -13.56 -13.37
N ASN A 78 18.12 -12.52 -14.07
CA ASN A 78 19.44 -12.40 -14.69
C ASN A 78 20.17 -11.11 -14.29
N ARG A 79 19.82 -10.53 -13.13
CA ARG A 79 20.43 -9.31 -12.61
C ARG A 79 21.28 -9.61 -11.37
N PRO A 80 22.62 -9.64 -11.47
CA PRO A 80 23.48 -9.81 -10.29
C PRO A 80 23.30 -8.71 -9.23
N SER A 81 22.73 -7.57 -9.62
CA SER A 81 22.33 -6.50 -8.71
C SER A 81 21.25 -6.89 -7.70
N VAL A 82 20.64 -8.09 -7.79
CA VAL A 82 19.84 -8.71 -6.71
C VAL A 82 20.56 -8.67 -5.36
N LYS A 83 21.90 -8.65 -5.37
CA LYS A 83 22.74 -8.42 -4.19
C LYS A 83 22.25 -7.23 -3.36
N ARG A 84 21.95 -6.11 -4.01
CA ARG A 84 21.52 -4.87 -3.35
C ARG A 84 20.19 -5.05 -2.62
N CYS A 85 19.23 -5.71 -3.27
CA CYS A 85 17.94 -6.03 -2.67
C CYS A 85 18.12 -6.97 -1.45
N LEU A 86 18.92 -8.03 -1.60
CA LEU A 86 19.16 -9.00 -0.54
C LEU A 86 19.92 -8.42 0.66
N ASP A 87 20.94 -7.58 0.42
CA ASP A 87 21.67 -6.88 1.48
C ASP A 87 20.70 -6.05 2.34
N LEU A 88 19.84 -5.23 1.71
CA LEU A 88 18.88 -4.38 2.42
C LEU A 88 17.79 -5.19 3.13
N LEU A 89 17.29 -6.26 2.51
CA LEU A 89 16.34 -7.17 3.17
C LEU A 89 16.96 -7.79 4.42
N LEU A 90 18.20 -8.27 4.36
CA LEU A 90 18.88 -8.89 5.49
C LEU A 90 19.24 -7.89 6.59
N GLU A 91 19.65 -6.68 6.22
CA GLU A 91 19.97 -5.60 7.16
C GLU A 91 18.74 -5.15 7.97
N THR A 92 17.58 -5.08 7.33
CA THR A 92 16.34 -4.59 7.96
C THR A 92 15.50 -5.70 8.60
N ARG A 93 15.84 -6.97 8.37
CA ARG A 93 15.06 -8.12 8.85
C ARG A 93 15.11 -8.19 10.39
N PRO A 94 13.97 -8.31 11.09
CA PRO A 94 13.96 -8.76 12.48
C PRO A 94 14.48 -10.22 12.55
N PRO A 95 14.60 -10.87 13.73
CA PRO A 95 15.19 -12.21 13.82
C PRO A 95 14.66 -13.19 12.76
N SER A 96 15.57 -13.91 12.11
CA SER A 96 15.38 -14.64 10.83
C SER A 96 14.18 -15.59 10.80
N GLN A 97 13.81 -16.16 11.94
CA GLN A 97 12.68 -17.05 12.12
C GLN A 97 11.32 -16.38 11.83
N THR A 98 11.26 -15.06 11.89
CA THR A 98 10.02 -14.28 11.68
C THR A 98 9.71 -14.09 10.19
N PHE A 99 10.74 -13.96 9.36
CA PHE A 99 10.61 -13.68 7.92
C PHE A 99 11.68 -14.44 7.12
N PRO A 100 11.58 -15.78 6.98
CA PRO A 100 12.45 -16.53 6.09
C PRO A 100 12.40 -15.96 4.67
N ILE A 101 13.58 -15.74 4.09
CA ILE A 101 13.73 -15.22 2.72
C ILE A 101 13.92 -16.40 1.77
N VAL A 102 13.04 -16.52 0.79
CA VAL A 102 13.11 -17.47 -0.33
C VAL A 102 13.46 -16.68 -1.59
N VAL A 103 14.57 -17.02 -2.24
CA VAL A 103 14.97 -16.39 -3.50
C VAL A 103 14.63 -17.34 -4.64
N SER A 104 13.69 -16.95 -5.49
CA SER A 104 13.29 -17.70 -6.67
C SER A 104 13.95 -17.11 -7.91
N GLN A 105 14.89 -17.85 -8.51
CA GLN A 105 15.49 -17.45 -9.78
C GLN A 105 14.78 -18.13 -10.95
N GLY A 106 14.23 -17.31 -11.85
CA GLY A 106 13.44 -17.77 -13.02
C GLY A 106 14.25 -18.00 -14.29
N CYS A 107 15.48 -17.49 -14.35
CA CYS A 107 16.33 -17.52 -15.55
C CYS A 107 17.60 -18.32 -15.32
N ASP A 108 18.13 -18.93 -16.38
CA ASP A 108 19.41 -19.64 -16.37
C ASP A 108 20.59 -18.67 -16.45
N HIS A 109 20.75 -17.82 -15.43
CA HIS A 109 21.84 -16.86 -15.35
C HIS A 109 22.84 -17.24 -14.25
N GLU A 110 24.01 -17.74 -14.65
CA GLU A 110 25.01 -18.30 -13.73
C GLU A 110 25.57 -17.26 -12.76
N GLU A 111 25.83 -16.02 -13.21
CA GLU A 111 26.38 -14.97 -12.36
C GLU A 111 25.40 -14.57 -11.25
N THR A 112 24.12 -14.44 -11.58
CA THR A 112 23.07 -14.17 -10.58
C THR A 112 22.95 -15.34 -9.60
N ALA A 113 23.03 -16.59 -10.09
CA ALA A 113 23.01 -17.77 -9.22
C ALA A 113 24.22 -17.79 -8.26
N LYS A 114 25.41 -17.42 -8.74
CA LYS A 114 26.63 -17.30 -7.92
C LYS A 114 26.43 -16.27 -6.81
N VAL A 115 25.91 -15.09 -7.14
CA VAL A 115 25.59 -14.03 -6.15
C VAL A 115 24.60 -14.53 -5.10
N ILE A 116 23.49 -15.16 -5.50
CA ILE A 116 22.48 -15.63 -4.54
C ILE A 116 23.08 -16.70 -3.60
N LYS A 117 23.90 -17.60 -4.14
CA LYS A 117 24.54 -18.67 -3.35
C LYS A 117 25.53 -18.15 -2.30
N THR A 118 26.11 -16.95 -2.45
CA THR A 118 27.04 -16.40 -1.44
C THR A 118 26.35 -16.07 -0.11
N TYR A 119 25.03 -15.96 -0.08
CA TYR A 119 24.26 -15.69 1.14
C TYR A 119 24.08 -16.91 2.06
N GLY A 120 24.41 -18.12 1.57
CA GLY A 120 24.33 -19.36 2.33
C GLY A 120 22.95 -19.54 2.99
N ASP A 121 22.96 -19.95 4.26
CA ASP A 121 21.74 -20.22 5.05
C ASP A 121 20.93 -18.97 5.41
N SER A 122 21.40 -17.77 5.06
CA SER A 122 20.64 -16.53 5.28
C SER A 122 19.38 -16.46 4.42
N VAL A 123 19.37 -17.19 3.29
CA VAL A 123 18.28 -17.28 2.32
C VAL A 123 18.08 -18.71 1.84
N LYS A 124 16.86 -19.06 1.44
CA LYS A 124 16.55 -20.31 0.74
C LYS A 124 16.53 -20.07 -0.76
N TYR A 125 17.53 -20.55 -1.47
CA TYR A 125 17.59 -20.44 -2.92
C TYR A 125 16.78 -21.56 -3.61
N ILE A 126 15.86 -21.20 -4.48
CA ILE A 126 15.12 -22.12 -5.35
C ILE A 126 15.24 -21.66 -6.80
N LYS A 127 15.29 -22.61 -7.73
CA LYS A 127 15.42 -22.33 -9.16
C LYS A 127 14.32 -23.05 -9.91
N ASN A 128 13.64 -22.35 -10.81
CA ASN A 128 12.76 -23.01 -11.76
C ASN A 128 13.63 -23.68 -12.83
N SER A 129 13.70 -25.01 -12.81
CA SER A 129 14.46 -25.79 -13.80
C SER A 129 13.67 -26.07 -15.08
N ASP A 130 12.40 -25.62 -15.15
CA ASP A 130 11.57 -25.78 -16.34
C ASP A 130 11.96 -24.72 -17.39
N SER A 131 12.83 -25.15 -18.31
CA SER A 131 13.26 -24.38 -19.48
C SER A 131 12.31 -24.52 -20.67
N SER A 132 11.14 -25.14 -20.52
CA SER A 132 10.18 -25.23 -21.62
C SER A 132 9.78 -23.83 -22.08
N ASP A 133 9.75 -23.67 -23.40
CA ASP A 133 9.32 -22.43 -24.04
C ASP A 133 7.89 -22.08 -23.61
N VAL A 134 7.64 -20.78 -23.54
CA VAL A 134 6.30 -20.27 -23.34
C VAL A 134 5.57 -20.23 -24.68
N GLU A 135 4.33 -20.70 -24.72
CA GLU A 135 3.49 -20.53 -25.90
C GLU A 135 3.11 -19.05 -26.04
N VAL A 136 3.66 -18.40 -27.06
CA VAL A 136 3.40 -16.99 -27.36
C VAL A 136 2.83 -16.86 -28.78
N PRO A 137 1.69 -16.19 -28.97
CA PRO A 137 1.17 -15.92 -30.30
C PRO A 137 2.22 -15.23 -31.20
N PRO A 138 2.33 -15.57 -32.50
CA PRO A 138 3.34 -14.97 -33.38
C PRO A 138 3.33 -13.42 -33.40
N SER A 139 2.14 -12.82 -33.27
CA SER A 139 1.98 -11.35 -33.20
C SER A 139 2.50 -10.72 -31.90
N MET A 140 2.73 -11.51 -30.85
CA MET A 140 3.14 -11.07 -29.51
C MET A 140 4.55 -11.55 -29.12
N ILE A 141 5.34 -12.06 -30.07
CA ILE A 141 6.66 -12.61 -29.76
C ILE A 141 7.60 -11.60 -29.09
N HIS A 142 7.47 -10.31 -29.42
CA HIS A 142 8.21 -9.21 -28.78
C HIS A 142 7.83 -8.99 -27.30
N LEU A 143 6.78 -9.64 -26.81
CA LEU A 143 6.27 -9.60 -25.43
C LEU A 143 6.54 -10.90 -24.67
N GLU A 144 7.35 -11.82 -25.22
CA GLU A 144 7.66 -13.12 -24.61
C GLU A 144 8.17 -12.99 -23.16
N GLY A 145 8.93 -11.93 -22.84
CA GLY A 145 9.39 -11.66 -21.48
C GLY A 145 8.26 -11.59 -20.45
N TYR A 146 7.07 -11.07 -20.81
CA TYR A 146 5.91 -11.02 -19.91
C TYR A 146 5.29 -12.40 -19.68
N TYR A 147 5.37 -13.29 -20.67
CA TYR A 147 4.91 -14.68 -20.53
C TYR A 147 5.84 -15.46 -19.60
N LYS A 148 7.16 -15.32 -19.81
CA LYS A 148 8.19 -15.92 -18.94
C LYS A 148 8.04 -15.42 -17.49
N LEU A 149 7.80 -14.12 -17.31
CA LEU A 149 7.58 -13.53 -15.99
C LEU A 149 6.33 -14.09 -15.31
N SER A 150 5.20 -14.18 -16.02
CA SER A 150 3.96 -14.73 -15.45
C SER A 150 4.12 -16.20 -15.05
N LYS A 151 4.77 -17.01 -15.91
CA LYS A 151 5.10 -18.41 -15.61
C LYS A 151 5.97 -18.54 -14.36
N HIS A 152 6.99 -17.69 -14.22
CA HIS A 152 7.88 -17.69 -13.06
C HIS A 152 7.14 -17.32 -11.77
N TYR A 153 6.33 -16.26 -11.77
CA TYR A 153 5.48 -15.90 -10.64
C TYR A 153 4.58 -17.05 -10.20
N LYS A 154 3.89 -17.70 -11.14
CA LYS A 154 3.02 -18.86 -10.87
C LYS A 154 3.78 -19.98 -10.18
N TRP A 155 4.95 -20.35 -10.72
CA TRP A 155 5.78 -21.41 -10.17
C TRP A 155 6.28 -21.05 -8.77
N ALA A 156 6.82 -19.85 -8.58
CA ALA A 156 7.38 -19.40 -7.31
C ALA A 156 6.32 -19.35 -6.19
N LEU A 157 5.11 -18.84 -6.51
CA LEU A 157 3.99 -18.83 -5.57
C LEU A 157 3.49 -20.24 -5.26
N THR A 158 3.46 -21.14 -6.24
CA THR A 158 3.16 -22.57 -6.01
C THR A 158 4.18 -23.18 -5.04
N GLN A 159 5.48 -22.90 -5.20
CA GLN A 159 6.50 -23.40 -4.27
C GLN A 159 6.28 -22.87 -2.85
N VAL A 160 6.03 -21.57 -2.68
CA VAL A 160 5.87 -20.97 -1.35
C VAL A 160 4.59 -21.43 -0.67
N PHE A 161 3.46 -21.42 -1.37
CA PHE A 161 2.16 -21.74 -0.77
C PHE A 161 1.84 -23.24 -0.77
N ASP A 162 1.97 -23.91 -1.92
CA ASP A 162 1.53 -25.29 -2.06
C ASP A 162 2.59 -26.30 -1.58
N VAL A 163 3.89 -25.99 -1.70
CA VAL A 163 4.97 -26.88 -1.25
C VAL A 163 5.45 -26.53 0.16
N MET A 164 5.83 -25.27 0.41
CA MET A 164 6.38 -24.83 1.71
C MET A 164 5.31 -24.48 2.75
N LYS A 165 4.02 -24.42 2.36
CA LYS A 165 2.87 -24.23 3.25
C LYS A 165 2.92 -22.94 4.08
N TYR A 166 3.47 -21.86 3.54
CA TYR A 166 3.36 -20.55 4.18
C TYR A 166 1.91 -20.03 4.14
N SER A 167 1.50 -19.28 5.16
CA SER A 167 0.14 -18.72 5.25
C SER A 167 0.02 -17.40 4.50
N ALA A 168 1.12 -16.65 4.41
CA ALA A 168 1.24 -15.41 3.67
C ALA A 168 2.65 -15.24 3.11
N VAL A 169 2.80 -14.41 2.09
CA VAL A 169 4.10 -14.06 1.51
C VAL A 169 4.19 -12.58 1.23
N ILE A 170 5.35 -11.99 1.48
CA ILE A 170 5.74 -10.65 1.03
C ILE A 170 6.64 -10.84 -0.20
N ILE A 171 6.21 -10.35 -1.35
CA ILE A 171 6.88 -10.48 -2.63
C ILE A 171 7.69 -9.21 -2.92
N VAL A 172 8.95 -9.41 -3.29
CA VAL A 172 9.91 -8.36 -3.61
C VAL A 172 10.60 -8.73 -4.92
N GLU A 173 10.67 -7.82 -5.88
CA GLU A 173 11.46 -8.04 -7.11
C GLU A 173 12.93 -7.69 -6.86
N ASP A 174 13.83 -8.32 -7.63
CA ASP A 174 15.30 -8.19 -7.46
C ASP A 174 15.86 -6.78 -7.66
N ASP A 175 15.05 -5.83 -8.14
CA ASP A 175 15.41 -4.44 -8.37
C ASP A 175 14.82 -3.43 -7.37
N LEU A 176 14.35 -3.90 -6.20
CA LEU A 176 13.79 -3.04 -5.16
C LEU A 176 14.80 -2.73 -4.04
N GLU A 177 14.91 -1.44 -3.71
CA GLU A 177 15.41 -0.93 -2.42
C GLU A 177 14.33 -1.04 -1.35
N ILE A 178 14.75 -1.23 -0.10
CA ILE A 178 13.89 -1.50 1.06
C ILE A 178 14.06 -0.40 2.11
N ALA A 179 12.94 0.10 2.64
CA ALA A 179 12.96 1.11 3.71
C ALA A 179 13.30 0.50 5.08
N PRO A 180 13.82 1.29 6.04
CA PRO A 180 14.20 0.79 7.37
C PRO A 180 13.05 0.19 8.19
N ASP A 181 11.80 0.59 7.91
CA ASP A 181 10.59 0.10 8.58
C ASP A 181 9.77 -0.87 7.73
N PHE A 182 10.33 -1.44 6.66
CA PHE A 182 9.62 -2.34 5.75
C PHE A 182 8.96 -3.53 6.48
N PHE A 183 9.73 -4.25 7.30
CA PHE A 183 9.20 -5.38 8.07
C PHE A 183 8.24 -4.94 9.19
N GLU A 184 8.49 -3.80 9.81
CA GLU A 184 7.61 -3.21 10.83
C GLU A 184 6.23 -2.85 10.23
N TYR A 185 6.22 -2.29 9.01
CA TYR A 185 5.03 -1.99 8.23
C TYR A 185 4.22 -3.26 7.92
N PHE A 186 4.84 -4.30 7.35
CA PHE A 186 4.13 -5.54 7.05
C PHE A 186 3.66 -6.28 8.30
N SER A 187 4.46 -6.28 9.38
CA SER A 187 4.08 -6.88 10.66
C SER A 187 2.80 -6.28 11.24
N ALA A 188 2.60 -4.96 11.07
CA ALA A 188 1.39 -4.28 11.54
C ALA A 188 0.19 -4.47 10.61
N ALA A 189 0.42 -4.55 9.29
CA ALA A 189 -0.65 -4.60 8.29
C ALA A 189 -1.19 -6.03 8.01
N LEU A 190 -0.34 -7.06 8.07
CA LEU A 190 -0.71 -8.45 7.78
C LEU A 190 -1.86 -8.99 8.63
N PRO A 191 -1.94 -8.72 9.95
CA PRO A 191 -3.11 -9.10 10.75
C PRO A 191 -4.42 -8.48 10.24
N ILE A 192 -4.38 -7.28 9.67
CA ILE A 192 -5.57 -6.63 9.11
C ILE A 192 -5.97 -7.33 7.82
N LEU A 193 -5.03 -7.58 6.91
CA LEU A 193 -5.27 -8.33 5.67
C LEU A 193 -5.89 -9.71 5.95
N ASN A 194 -5.40 -10.41 6.99
CA ASN A 194 -5.90 -11.74 7.32
C ASN A 194 -7.33 -11.74 7.90
N ASN A 195 -7.77 -10.62 8.49
CA ASN A 195 -9.05 -10.52 9.20
C ASN A 195 -10.11 -9.68 8.46
N ASP A 196 -9.73 -8.89 7.44
CA ASP A 196 -10.63 -8.06 6.65
C ASP A 196 -10.76 -8.64 5.22
N PRO A 197 -11.85 -9.36 4.90
CA PRO A 197 -12.02 -10.01 3.59
C PRO A 197 -12.20 -9.01 2.44
N THR A 198 -12.36 -7.72 2.76
CA THR A 198 -12.43 -6.65 1.77
C THR A 198 -11.05 -6.14 1.36
N LEU A 199 -10.00 -6.68 1.98
CA LEU A 199 -8.61 -6.53 1.55
C LEU A 199 -8.14 -7.80 0.86
N TRP A 200 -7.23 -7.64 -0.09
CA TRP A 200 -6.59 -8.77 -0.77
C TRP A 200 -5.09 -8.62 -0.93
N CYS A 201 -4.55 -7.43 -0.67
CA CYS A 201 -3.10 -7.22 -0.61
C CYS A 201 -2.69 -6.10 0.35
N ILE A 202 -1.39 -6.05 0.64
CA ILE A 202 -0.70 -4.90 1.23
C ILE A 202 0.42 -4.55 0.27
N SER A 203 0.64 -3.28 -0.05
CA SER A 203 1.76 -2.85 -0.90
C SER A 203 2.57 -1.77 -0.21
N ALA A 204 3.89 -1.89 -0.29
CA ALA A 204 4.88 -0.92 0.13
C ALA A 204 4.99 0.27 -0.85
N TRP A 205 4.27 0.25 -1.97
CA TRP A 205 4.39 1.23 -3.04
C TRP A 205 3.34 2.34 -2.97
N ASN A 206 3.71 3.52 -3.49
CA ASN A 206 2.78 4.58 -3.83
C ASN A 206 3.16 5.11 -5.23
N ASP A 207 2.33 4.87 -6.25
CA ASP A 207 2.61 5.30 -7.64
C ASP A 207 2.77 6.82 -7.80
N ASN A 208 2.16 7.60 -6.90
CA ASN A 208 2.32 9.05 -6.84
C ASN A 208 3.23 9.50 -5.68
N GLY A 209 4.06 8.59 -5.15
CA GLY A 209 4.91 8.78 -3.98
C GLY A 209 6.22 9.54 -4.23
N LYS A 210 6.21 10.55 -5.11
CA LYS A 210 7.39 11.34 -5.46
C LYS A 210 7.67 12.42 -4.40
N LEU A 211 8.90 12.93 -4.37
CA LEU A 211 9.25 14.10 -3.56
C LEU A 211 8.28 15.27 -3.87
N GLY A 212 7.71 15.87 -2.82
CA GLY A 212 6.71 16.93 -2.94
C GLY A 212 5.25 16.46 -3.06
N TYR A 213 5.02 15.14 -3.18
CA TYR A 213 3.69 14.53 -3.27
C TYR A 213 3.27 13.72 -2.05
N VAL A 214 4.18 13.61 -1.08
CA VAL A 214 4.01 12.87 0.17
C VAL A 214 4.56 13.70 1.32
N ARG A 215 3.98 13.54 2.52
CA ARG A 215 4.39 14.28 3.71
C ARG A 215 4.57 13.38 4.93
N SER A 216 3.55 12.60 5.27
CA SER A 216 3.49 11.92 6.57
C SER A 216 3.99 10.48 6.49
N ASN A 217 4.93 10.12 7.37
CA ASN A 217 5.51 8.78 7.39
C ASN A 217 4.57 7.71 7.98
N ASP A 218 3.49 8.12 8.63
CA ASP A 218 2.67 7.27 9.48
C ASP A 218 1.22 7.10 9.01
N VAL A 219 0.89 7.70 7.87
CA VAL A 219 -0.41 7.61 7.22
C VAL A 219 -0.41 6.45 6.23
N LEU A 220 -1.40 5.57 6.37
CA LEU A 220 -1.70 4.52 5.41
C LEU A 220 -3.10 4.76 4.81
N PHE A 221 -3.30 4.22 3.62
CA PHE A 221 -4.54 4.32 2.88
C PHE A 221 -5.01 2.94 2.42
N ARG A 222 -6.31 2.83 2.15
CA ARG A 222 -6.83 1.78 1.26
C ARG A 222 -6.66 2.25 -0.19
N SER A 223 -6.56 1.33 -1.13
CA SER A 223 -6.54 1.62 -2.57
C SER A 223 -7.17 0.48 -3.36
N ASP A 224 -8.02 0.82 -4.31
CA ASP A 224 -8.62 -0.12 -5.26
C ASP A 224 -7.63 -0.46 -6.39
N PHE A 225 -6.58 0.33 -6.58
CA PHE A 225 -5.52 0.04 -7.53
C PHE A 225 -4.52 -0.96 -6.92
N PHE A 226 -4.31 -2.11 -7.56
CA PHE A 226 -3.27 -3.06 -7.15
C PHE A 226 -1.87 -2.54 -7.57
N PRO A 227 -1.00 -2.15 -6.61
CA PRO A 227 0.26 -1.49 -6.96
C PRO A 227 1.41 -2.47 -7.25
N GLY A 228 1.44 -3.62 -6.56
CA GLY A 228 2.59 -4.52 -6.59
C GLY A 228 3.80 -3.93 -5.84
N LEU A 229 5.00 -4.07 -6.44
CA LEU A 229 6.26 -3.42 -6.04
C LEU A 229 6.59 -3.47 -4.54
N GLY A 230 6.76 -4.69 -4.01
CA GLY A 230 6.87 -4.93 -2.57
C GLY A 230 5.50 -5.13 -1.97
N TRP A 231 4.90 -6.30 -2.12
CA TRP A 231 3.50 -6.51 -1.76
C TRP A 231 3.25 -7.87 -1.13
N ALA A 232 2.21 -7.98 -0.32
CA ALA A 232 1.85 -9.22 0.36
C ALA A 232 0.48 -9.73 -0.04
N LEU A 233 0.34 -11.05 -0.05
CA LEU A 233 -0.91 -11.78 -0.21
C LEU A 233 -0.93 -13.02 0.69
N THR A 234 -2.14 -13.55 0.90
CA THR A 234 -2.38 -14.76 1.71
C THR A 234 -2.53 -16.00 0.84
N ASN A 235 -2.41 -17.18 1.47
CA ASN A 235 -2.66 -18.47 0.83
C ASN A 235 -4.10 -18.58 0.30
N SER A 236 -5.08 -17.97 0.97
CA SER A 236 -6.48 -17.95 0.50
C SER A 236 -6.61 -17.21 -0.84
N THR A 237 -5.98 -16.04 -0.97
CA THR A 237 -5.94 -15.29 -2.23
C THR A 237 -5.22 -16.09 -3.32
N TRP A 238 -4.08 -16.72 -3.00
CA TRP A 238 -3.39 -17.58 -3.98
C TRP A 238 -4.26 -18.75 -4.44
N GLY A 239 -4.99 -19.40 -3.52
CA GLY A 239 -5.92 -20.48 -3.83
C GLY A 239 -7.00 -20.09 -4.84
N GLU A 240 -7.46 -18.84 -4.80
CA GLU A 240 -8.39 -18.28 -5.77
C GLU A 240 -7.74 -18.01 -7.14
N LEU A 241 -6.52 -17.47 -7.15
CA LEU A 241 -5.87 -16.99 -8.38
C LEU A 241 -5.20 -18.13 -9.18
N LYS A 242 -4.69 -19.16 -8.53
CA LYS A 242 -3.76 -20.14 -9.15
C LYS A 242 -4.35 -20.93 -10.34
N SER A 243 -5.63 -21.26 -10.28
CA SER A 243 -6.31 -22.03 -11.34
C SER A 243 -6.58 -21.19 -12.59
N LYS A 244 -6.75 -19.87 -12.42
CA LYS A 244 -7.04 -18.89 -13.46
C LYS A 244 -5.84 -18.00 -13.82
N TRP A 245 -4.65 -18.33 -13.32
CA TRP A 245 -3.44 -17.51 -13.51
C TRP A 245 -3.14 -17.29 -15.00
N PRO A 246 -2.87 -16.05 -15.44
CA PRO A 246 -2.81 -15.70 -16.84
C PRO A 246 -1.49 -16.13 -17.49
N ALA A 247 -1.48 -16.25 -18.81
CA ALA A 247 -0.28 -16.56 -19.56
C ALA A 247 0.77 -15.43 -19.51
N ALA A 248 0.34 -14.17 -19.43
CA ALA A 248 1.18 -12.96 -19.40
C ALA A 248 0.49 -11.82 -18.63
N PHE A 249 1.20 -10.70 -18.41
CA PHE A 249 0.66 -9.46 -17.83
C PHE A 249 -0.09 -9.68 -16.51
N TRP A 250 0.52 -10.47 -15.62
CA TRP A 250 -0.12 -10.95 -14.40
C TRP A 250 -0.62 -9.83 -13.49
N ASP A 251 0.07 -8.69 -13.44
CA ASP A 251 -0.26 -7.55 -12.59
C ASP A 251 -1.45 -6.76 -13.15
N ASP A 252 -1.49 -6.51 -14.47
CA ASP A 252 -2.65 -5.91 -15.14
C ASP A 252 -3.87 -6.83 -15.08
N TRP A 253 -3.67 -8.15 -15.23
CA TRP A 253 -4.73 -9.15 -15.02
C TRP A 253 -5.27 -9.12 -13.59
N MET A 254 -4.41 -8.97 -12.58
CA MET A 254 -4.87 -8.78 -11.20
C MET A 254 -5.70 -7.50 -11.03
N ARG A 255 -5.36 -6.41 -11.72
CA ARG A 255 -6.11 -5.14 -11.62
C ARG A 255 -7.54 -5.23 -12.17
N HIS A 256 -7.82 -6.21 -13.04
CA HIS A 256 -9.12 -6.40 -13.66
C HIS A 256 -10.21 -6.77 -12.62
N PRO A 257 -11.45 -6.27 -12.74
CA PRO A 257 -12.52 -6.49 -11.77
C PRO A 257 -12.84 -7.96 -11.50
N ASP A 258 -12.72 -8.85 -12.49
CA ASP A 258 -12.95 -10.30 -12.33
C ASP A 258 -12.02 -10.97 -11.31
N GLN A 259 -10.84 -10.38 -11.10
CA GLN A 259 -9.86 -10.83 -10.11
C GLN A 259 -9.96 -9.99 -8.84
N ARG A 260 -9.97 -8.67 -8.97
CA ARG A 260 -9.99 -7.75 -7.83
C ARG A 260 -11.24 -7.91 -6.96
N GLN A 261 -12.42 -8.15 -7.58
CA GLN A 261 -13.70 -8.36 -6.89
C GLN A 261 -13.98 -7.30 -5.81
N ASP A 262 -13.79 -6.03 -6.16
CA ASP A 262 -13.98 -4.86 -5.28
C ASP A 262 -13.20 -4.89 -3.95
N ARG A 263 -12.14 -5.70 -3.87
CA ARG A 263 -11.19 -5.69 -2.75
C ARG A 263 -10.12 -4.63 -2.94
N ALA A 264 -9.64 -4.10 -1.83
CA ALA A 264 -8.62 -3.06 -1.80
C ALA A 264 -7.28 -3.58 -1.25
N CYS A 265 -6.22 -2.82 -1.49
CA CYS A 265 -4.94 -3.00 -0.83
C CYS A 265 -4.69 -1.91 0.22
N ILE A 266 -3.91 -2.23 1.24
CA ILE A 266 -3.31 -1.18 2.10
C ILE A 266 -2.06 -0.66 1.40
N ARG A 267 -1.87 0.66 1.35
CA ARG A 267 -0.66 1.32 0.82
C ARG A 267 -0.22 2.48 1.71
N PRO A 268 1.08 2.82 1.78
CA PRO A 268 1.55 3.95 2.58
C PRO A 268 1.43 5.29 1.85
N GLU A 269 1.52 6.40 2.60
CA GLU A 269 1.79 7.71 2.01
C GLU A 269 3.21 7.77 1.44
N ILE A 270 4.23 7.60 2.28
CA ILE A 270 5.63 7.49 1.84
C ILE A 270 5.94 6.01 1.52
N PRO A 271 6.36 5.69 0.28
CA PRO A 271 6.76 4.33 -0.12
C PRO A 271 7.80 3.68 0.80
N ARG A 272 7.64 2.36 1.01
CA ARG A 272 8.58 1.47 1.73
C ARG A 272 9.50 0.68 0.80
N THR A 273 9.30 0.85 -0.50
CA THR A 273 10.14 0.31 -1.56
C THR A 273 10.39 1.38 -2.62
N LYS A 274 11.53 1.26 -3.31
CA LYS A 274 11.90 2.09 -4.46
C LYS A 274 12.59 1.21 -5.48
N THR A 275 12.25 1.29 -6.76
CA THR A 275 12.97 0.54 -7.78
C THR A 275 14.27 1.25 -8.20
N PHE A 276 15.32 0.47 -8.43
CA PHE A 276 16.55 0.89 -9.11
C PHE A 276 16.71 0.22 -10.49
N GLY A 277 15.71 -0.56 -10.92
CA GLY A 277 15.73 -1.33 -12.15
C GLY A 277 15.35 -0.48 -13.37
N ARG A 278 16.32 0.24 -13.94
CA ARG A 278 16.09 1.01 -15.18
C ARG A 278 15.85 0.10 -16.41
N ILE A 279 16.52 -1.04 -16.46
CA ILE A 279 16.44 -2.02 -17.55
C ILE A 279 15.74 -3.28 -17.03
N GLY A 280 14.70 -3.72 -17.74
CA GLY A 280 13.88 -4.88 -17.42
C GLY A 280 12.96 -5.24 -18.58
N VAL A 281 12.00 -6.14 -18.33
CA VAL A 281 11.06 -6.66 -19.35
C VAL A 281 10.28 -5.55 -20.06
N SER A 282 9.99 -4.45 -19.36
CA SER A 282 9.26 -3.29 -19.90
C SER A 282 10.12 -2.27 -20.64
N ASN A 283 11.42 -2.52 -20.83
CA ASN A 283 12.37 -1.57 -21.42
C ASN A 283 12.38 -0.19 -20.72
N GLY A 284 12.10 -0.15 -19.41
CA GLY A 284 12.13 1.08 -18.61
C GLY A 284 10.89 1.96 -18.78
N GLN A 285 9.76 1.41 -19.25
CA GLN A 285 8.49 2.14 -19.33
C GLN A 285 8.18 2.86 -18.00
N PHE A 286 7.90 4.17 -18.08
CA PHE A 286 7.67 5.08 -16.95
C PHE A 286 8.83 5.26 -15.95
N TYR A 287 9.98 4.60 -16.11
CA TYR A 287 11.07 4.67 -15.11
C TYR A 287 11.63 6.08 -14.96
N ASP A 288 12.12 6.68 -16.05
CA ASP A 288 12.76 8.01 -16.02
C ASP A 288 11.73 9.13 -15.71
N GLN A 289 10.46 8.93 -16.09
CA GLN A 289 9.39 9.92 -15.91
C GLN A 289 8.77 9.89 -14.50
N HIS A 290 8.56 8.67 -13.96
CA HIS A 290 7.83 8.42 -12.71
C HIS A 290 8.63 7.61 -11.69
N LEU A 291 8.99 6.34 -11.99
CA LEU A 291 9.41 5.37 -10.96
C LEU A 291 10.73 5.76 -10.26
N SER A 292 11.69 6.31 -10.99
CA SER A 292 12.99 6.75 -10.45
C SER A 292 12.88 7.90 -9.43
N LYS A 293 11.79 8.68 -9.51
CA LYS A 293 11.52 9.87 -8.69
C LYS A 293 10.78 9.57 -7.40
N ILE A 294 10.43 8.30 -7.18
CA ILE A 294 9.73 7.84 -5.99
C ILE A 294 10.62 8.03 -4.77
N GLN A 295 10.03 8.57 -3.69
CA GLN A 295 10.69 8.86 -2.44
C GLN A 295 10.63 7.62 -1.54
N LEU A 296 11.78 6.97 -1.35
CA LEU A 296 11.91 5.90 -0.36
C LEU A 296 11.86 6.49 1.05
N ASN A 297 11.06 5.90 1.93
CA ASN A 297 11.11 6.23 3.34
C ASN A 297 12.50 5.91 3.92
N ASN A 298 13.09 6.88 4.64
CA ASN A 298 14.38 6.74 5.31
C ASN A 298 14.28 6.91 6.84
N LYS A 299 13.08 7.02 7.40
CA LYS A 299 12.85 7.17 8.85
C LYS A 299 12.01 6.02 9.37
N PHE A 300 12.48 5.34 10.41
CA PHE A 300 11.75 4.24 11.01
C PHE A 300 10.43 4.72 11.64
N TYR A 301 9.31 4.04 11.37
CA TYR A 301 8.03 4.27 12.05
C TYR A 301 7.50 3.00 12.74
N PRO A 302 7.20 3.04 14.05
CA PRO A 302 6.80 1.84 14.82
C PRO A 302 5.32 1.50 14.65
N PHE A 303 4.89 1.08 13.45
CA PHE A 303 3.49 0.76 13.14
C PHE A 303 2.85 -0.25 14.10
N THR A 304 3.58 -1.27 14.55
CA THR A 304 3.06 -2.29 15.46
C THR A 304 2.65 -1.72 16.82
N LYS A 305 3.16 -0.54 17.17
CA LYS A 305 2.82 0.19 18.41
C LYS A 305 1.68 1.19 18.22
N LYS A 306 1.11 1.30 17.02
CA LYS A 306 0.03 2.25 16.69
C LYS A 306 -1.28 1.53 16.45
N ASP A 307 -2.39 2.26 16.59
CA ASP A 307 -3.69 1.72 16.24
C ASP A 307 -3.90 1.79 14.72
N MET A 308 -4.07 0.61 14.13
CA MET A 308 -4.30 0.45 12.70
C MET A 308 -5.78 0.14 12.40
N SER A 309 -6.65 0.15 13.42
CA SER A 309 -8.07 -0.21 13.30
C SER A 309 -8.86 0.69 12.34
N TYR A 310 -8.38 1.91 12.12
CA TYR A 310 -8.97 2.86 11.16
C TYR A 310 -8.98 2.34 9.72
N LEU A 311 -8.11 1.38 9.37
CA LEU A 311 -8.00 0.80 8.02
C LEU A 311 -9.07 -0.24 7.71
N LYS A 312 -9.85 -0.69 8.70
CA LYS A 312 -10.98 -1.60 8.46
C LYS A 312 -12.05 -0.88 7.64
N LYS A 313 -12.57 -1.55 6.61
CA LYS A 313 -13.41 -0.90 5.58
C LYS A 313 -14.52 -0.01 6.13
N ASP A 314 -15.36 -0.51 7.04
CA ASP A 314 -16.52 0.26 7.54
C ASP A 314 -16.10 1.55 8.27
N THR A 315 -15.01 1.47 9.03
CA THR A 315 -14.40 2.63 9.70
C THR A 315 -13.76 3.56 8.68
N TYR A 316 -12.94 3.00 7.78
CA TYR A 316 -12.18 3.75 6.80
C TYR A 316 -13.09 4.51 5.84
N ASP A 317 -14.10 3.86 5.27
CA ASP A 317 -15.03 4.45 4.30
C ASP A 317 -15.75 5.66 4.90
N LYS A 318 -16.22 5.55 6.14
CA LYS A 318 -16.92 6.62 6.83
C LYS A 318 -16.01 7.84 7.04
N ILE A 319 -14.81 7.62 7.59
CA ILE A 319 -13.85 8.69 7.89
C ILE A 319 -13.35 9.31 6.59
N PHE A 320 -12.91 8.48 5.63
CA PHE A 320 -12.34 8.89 4.36
C PHE A 320 -13.34 9.70 3.53
N LYS A 321 -14.58 9.23 3.34
CA LYS A 321 -15.61 10.01 2.64
C LYS A 321 -15.89 11.34 3.33
N GLY A 322 -15.94 11.34 4.66
CA GLY A 322 -16.09 12.58 5.44
C GLY A 322 -14.99 13.59 5.16
N MET A 323 -13.71 13.18 5.22
CA MET A 323 -12.59 14.09 4.92
C MET A 323 -12.60 14.59 3.47
N VAL A 324 -12.88 13.71 2.51
CA VAL A 324 -12.90 14.07 1.09
C VAL A 324 -14.04 15.06 0.83
N TYR A 325 -15.28 14.67 1.09
CA TYR A 325 -16.44 15.43 0.63
C TYR A 325 -16.82 16.62 1.53
N ASN A 326 -16.29 16.70 2.75
CA ASN A 326 -16.40 17.91 3.58
C ASN A 326 -15.27 18.92 3.34
N SER A 327 -14.20 18.54 2.62
CA SER A 327 -13.14 19.49 2.26
C SER A 327 -13.60 20.49 1.20
N LYS A 328 -12.94 21.65 1.17
CA LYS A 328 -13.29 22.73 0.25
C LYS A 328 -13.09 22.32 -1.19
N LEU A 329 -14.17 22.39 -1.98
CA LEU A 329 -14.12 22.24 -3.43
C LEU A 329 -13.43 23.45 -4.06
N VAL A 330 -12.39 23.22 -4.86
CA VAL A 330 -11.60 24.26 -5.54
C VAL A 330 -11.21 23.84 -6.95
N ASN A 331 -10.77 24.80 -7.77
CA ASN A 331 -10.18 24.50 -9.07
C ASN A 331 -8.71 24.11 -8.92
N ALA A 332 -8.25 23.17 -9.75
CA ALA A 332 -6.84 22.76 -9.78
C ALA A 332 -5.88 23.94 -9.98
N ASN A 333 -6.25 24.90 -10.82
CA ASN A 333 -5.42 26.08 -11.07
C ASN A 333 -5.25 26.95 -9.82
N ASP A 334 -6.23 27.03 -8.93
CA ASP A 334 -6.11 27.85 -7.71
C ASP A 334 -5.12 27.22 -6.71
N ILE A 335 -5.04 25.89 -6.69
CA ILE A 335 -4.02 25.14 -5.93
C ILE A 335 -2.62 25.42 -6.50
N ILE A 336 -2.46 25.31 -7.82
CA ILE A 336 -1.17 25.51 -8.51
C ILE A 336 -0.62 26.92 -8.29
N HIS A 337 -1.49 27.93 -8.26
CA HIS A 337 -1.11 29.31 -8.00
C HIS A 337 -1.15 29.70 -6.51
N ASN A 338 -1.31 28.72 -5.60
CA ASN A 338 -1.32 28.91 -4.13
C ASN A 338 -2.34 29.97 -3.65
N LYS A 339 -3.53 30.01 -4.24
CA LYS A 339 -4.58 31.02 -3.97
C LYS A 339 -5.56 30.61 -2.86
N ILE A 340 -5.45 29.38 -2.35
CA ILE A 340 -6.39 28.83 -1.39
C ILE A 340 -5.80 28.91 0.02
N PRO A 341 -6.54 29.47 1.01
CA PRO A 341 -6.06 29.51 2.39
C PRO A 341 -6.08 28.14 3.06
N GLU A 342 -7.11 27.33 2.82
CA GLU A 342 -7.24 25.99 3.40
C GLU A 342 -6.16 25.02 2.90
N GLU A 343 -5.60 24.22 3.81
CA GLU A 343 -4.58 23.22 3.45
C GLU A 343 -5.18 21.92 2.92
N THR A 344 -6.44 21.61 3.22
CA THR A 344 -7.10 20.40 2.75
C THR A 344 -8.22 20.74 1.80
N VAL A 345 -8.11 20.27 0.57
CA VAL A 345 -8.95 20.69 -0.55
C VAL A 345 -9.31 19.50 -1.43
N ARG A 346 -10.39 19.66 -2.20
CA ARG A 346 -10.85 18.69 -3.17
C ARG A 346 -11.02 19.31 -4.54
N VAL A 347 -10.59 18.58 -5.56
CA VAL A 347 -10.82 18.87 -6.96
C VAL A 347 -11.72 17.77 -7.50
N GLU A 348 -12.84 18.13 -8.11
CA GLU A 348 -13.77 17.17 -8.69
C GLU A 348 -13.46 16.87 -10.16
N TYR A 349 -13.74 15.63 -10.56
CA TYR A 349 -13.78 15.21 -11.96
C TYR A 349 -15.06 14.40 -12.23
N LYS A 350 -15.56 14.43 -13.48
CA LYS A 350 -16.77 13.67 -13.89
C LYS A 350 -16.45 12.48 -14.77
N THR A 351 -15.48 12.65 -15.66
CA THR A 351 -15.09 11.66 -16.66
C THR A 351 -13.63 11.27 -16.52
N ASN A 352 -13.23 10.17 -17.18
CA ASN A 352 -11.82 9.77 -17.27
C ASN A 352 -10.98 10.88 -17.94
N SER A 353 -11.53 11.61 -18.91
CA SER A 353 -10.84 12.75 -19.54
C SER A 353 -10.62 13.90 -18.55
N ASP A 354 -11.61 14.21 -17.71
CA ASP A 354 -11.48 15.23 -16.67
C ASP A 354 -10.40 14.82 -15.65
N PHE A 355 -10.41 13.55 -15.23
CA PHE A 355 -9.39 13.00 -14.36
C PHE A 355 -8.00 13.15 -14.98
N ILE A 356 -7.80 12.69 -16.21
CA ILE A 356 -6.51 12.78 -16.92
C ILE A 356 -6.04 14.23 -17.01
N SER A 357 -6.94 15.15 -17.37
CA SER A 357 -6.63 16.59 -17.47
C SER A 357 -6.19 17.16 -16.12
N ALA A 358 -6.94 16.88 -15.05
CA ALA A 358 -6.63 17.36 -13.71
C ALA A 358 -5.34 16.74 -13.16
N ALA A 359 -5.17 15.42 -13.28
CA ALA A 359 -3.99 14.68 -12.85
C ALA A 359 -2.72 15.17 -13.56
N SER A 360 -2.80 15.47 -14.86
CA SER A 360 -1.68 16.02 -15.66
C SER A 360 -1.21 17.37 -15.13
N LYS A 361 -2.13 18.26 -14.73
CA LYS A 361 -1.78 19.58 -14.17
C LYS A 361 -0.98 19.46 -12.88
N PHE A 362 -1.20 18.40 -12.12
CA PHE A 362 -0.46 18.09 -10.91
C PHE A 362 0.76 17.21 -11.15
N GLY A 363 1.03 16.72 -12.38
CA GLY A 363 2.18 15.83 -12.64
C GLY A 363 2.04 14.41 -12.04
N LEU A 364 0.80 13.99 -11.78
CA LEU A 364 0.45 12.64 -11.31
C LEU A 364 0.53 11.62 -12.46
N MET A 365 0.48 10.33 -12.12
CA MET A 365 0.21 9.30 -13.12
C MET A 365 -1.22 9.42 -13.63
N THR A 366 -1.38 9.45 -14.94
CA THR A 366 -2.66 9.69 -15.63
C THR A 366 -3.29 8.42 -16.18
N ASP A 367 -2.55 7.31 -16.21
CA ASP A 367 -3.06 6.05 -16.73
C ASP A 367 -4.06 5.41 -15.75
N LEU A 368 -5.06 4.75 -16.34
CA LEU A 368 -6.06 3.96 -15.63
C LEU A 368 -5.92 2.50 -16.05
N LYS A 369 -6.17 1.58 -15.12
CA LYS A 369 -6.20 0.14 -15.38
C LYS A 369 -7.57 -0.40 -14.99
N ALA A 370 -8.32 -0.95 -15.96
CA ALA A 370 -9.72 -1.33 -15.80
C ALA A 370 -10.57 -0.22 -15.14
N GLY A 371 -10.43 1.01 -15.67
CA GLY A 371 -11.10 2.21 -15.15
C GLY A 371 -10.57 2.76 -13.82
N VAL A 372 -9.61 2.09 -13.15
CA VAL A 372 -9.10 2.51 -11.83
C VAL A 372 -7.86 3.40 -11.98
N PRO A 373 -7.88 4.66 -11.49
CA PRO A 373 -6.69 5.49 -11.44
C PRO A 373 -5.65 4.98 -10.44
N ARG A 374 -4.38 5.27 -10.70
CA ARG A 374 -3.25 4.94 -9.82
C ARG A 374 -3.47 5.49 -8.40
N MET A 375 -3.39 4.62 -7.39
CA MET A 375 -3.59 4.91 -5.95
C MET A 375 -5.00 5.34 -5.55
N ALA A 376 -5.97 5.23 -6.44
CA ALA A 376 -7.34 5.61 -6.12
C ALA A 376 -7.94 4.70 -5.05
N TYR A 377 -8.85 5.27 -4.25
CA TYR A 377 -9.81 4.52 -3.44
C TYR A 377 -11.17 5.19 -3.59
N LEU A 378 -12.19 4.44 -4.03
CA LEU A 378 -13.50 4.98 -4.40
C LEU A 378 -13.38 6.12 -5.42
N GLY A 379 -12.48 5.96 -6.39
CA GLY A 379 -12.12 6.96 -7.39
C GLY A 379 -11.25 8.12 -6.88
N VAL A 380 -11.01 8.26 -5.58
CA VAL A 380 -10.26 9.40 -5.02
C VAL A 380 -8.76 9.13 -5.04
N VAL A 381 -7.99 9.99 -5.73
CA VAL A 381 -6.53 10.02 -5.65
C VAL A 381 -6.10 11.07 -4.64
N THR A 382 -5.45 10.62 -3.56
CA THR A 382 -4.97 11.48 -2.46
C THR A 382 -3.47 11.70 -2.55
N PHE A 383 -3.03 12.96 -2.57
CA PHE A 383 -1.62 13.36 -2.67
C PHE A 383 -1.37 14.70 -1.96
N ILE A 384 -0.10 15.05 -1.79
CA ILE A 384 0.35 16.38 -1.37
C ILE A 384 0.71 17.21 -2.60
N TYR A 385 0.47 18.52 -2.56
CA TYR A 385 0.97 19.45 -3.55
C TYR A 385 1.31 20.78 -2.89
N GLY A 386 2.60 21.10 -2.74
CA GLY A 386 3.03 22.23 -1.92
C GLY A 386 2.55 22.08 -0.47
N LYS A 387 1.78 23.05 0.04
CA LYS A 387 1.16 22.97 1.37
C LYS A 387 -0.13 22.14 1.41
N TYR A 388 -0.68 21.78 0.25
CA TYR A 388 -2.03 21.23 0.15
C TYR A 388 -2.07 19.71 0.28
N ARG A 389 -3.00 19.18 1.09
CA ARG A 389 -3.57 17.84 0.95
C ARG A 389 -4.69 17.92 -0.08
N VAL A 390 -4.48 17.31 -1.24
CA VAL A 390 -5.44 17.34 -2.35
C VAL A 390 -6.13 15.99 -2.49
N PHE A 391 -7.46 16.04 -2.56
CA PHE A 391 -8.30 14.93 -2.98
C PHE A 391 -8.76 15.18 -4.42
N LEU A 392 -8.17 14.50 -5.39
CA LEU A 392 -8.71 14.46 -6.75
C LEU A 392 -9.80 13.38 -6.77
N ALA A 393 -11.05 13.80 -6.70
CA ALA A 393 -12.19 12.94 -6.40
C ALA A 393 -13.25 12.98 -7.50
N PRO A 394 -14.01 11.90 -7.71
CA PRO A 394 -15.21 11.99 -8.52
C PRO A 394 -16.27 12.85 -7.82
N GLU A 395 -17.29 13.29 -8.56
CA GLU A 395 -18.44 14.01 -7.97
C GLU A 395 -19.26 13.13 -7.01
N THR A 396 -20.02 13.79 -6.14
CA THR A 396 -21.01 13.10 -5.30
C THR A 396 -22.01 12.34 -6.16
N GLY A 397 -22.21 11.06 -5.86
CA GLY A 397 -23.09 10.17 -6.65
C GLY A 397 -22.34 9.19 -7.56
N TRP A 398 -21.00 9.22 -7.56
CA TRP A 398 -20.18 8.20 -8.24
C TRP A 398 -20.59 6.78 -7.85
N SER A 399 -20.86 5.95 -8.85
CA SER A 399 -21.44 4.61 -8.67
C SER A 399 -20.46 3.46 -8.89
N GLY A 400 -19.19 3.73 -9.20
CA GLY A 400 -18.18 2.72 -9.44
C GLY A 400 -17.28 3.04 -10.64
N TYR A 401 -16.24 2.21 -10.81
CA TYR A 401 -15.35 2.30 -11.96
C TYR A 401 -16.08 1.89 -13.24
N THR A 402 -15.79 2.57 -14.34
CA THR A 402 -16.33 2.22 -15.66
C THR A 402 -15.16 1.84 -16.57
N ASP A 403 -15.30 0.73 -17.29
CA ASP A 403 -14.29 0.28 -18.25
C ASP A 403 -14.31 1.08 -19.57
N GLN A 404 -15.16 2.12 -19.66
CA GLN A 404 -15.30 2.92 -20.87
C GLN A 404 -14.09 3.83 -21.05
N ILE A 405 -13.13 3.31 -21.82
CA ILE A 405 -12.29 4.08 -22.72
C ILE A 405 -13.26 4.67 -23.75
N ASN A 406 -13.77 5.89 -23.52
CA ASN A 406 -14.40 6.66 -24.59
C ASN A 406 -13.33 7.19 -25.53
#